data_AF-A0A3C1U2V8-F1
#
_entry.id   AF-A0A3C1U2V8-F1
#
_cell.length_a   1.000
_cell.length_b   1.000
_cell.length_c   1.000
_cell.angle_alpha   90.00
_cell.angle_beta   90.00
_cell.angle_gamma   90.00
#
_symmetry.space_group_name_H-M   'P 1'
#
loop_
_entity.id
_entity.type
_entity.pdbx_description
1 polymer ?
#
loop_
_entity_poly.entity_id
_entity_poly.type
_entity_poly.pdbx_seq_one_letter_code
_entity_poly.pdbx_strand_id
1 'polypeptide(L)'
;PRHADQMVRGVVAMPNGTGKTMRVAVFARDAKADEAKEAGADLVGAEDLAEAIQNGESNFDRVIASPDMMGVVGRLGKVLGPRGLMPNPKLGTVTPDVSAAVKAAKAGEVQYRAEKAGVVHAGIGKASFDEGKILENAAAFIDAVRKARPSGAKGTYIRKITLSSTMGVGVAVEDVA
;
A
#
# COMPACT_ATOMS: atom_id res chain seq x y z
N PRO A 1 -5.60 16.46 -7.44
CA PRO A 1 -4.49 17.36 -7.87
C PRO A 1 -4.13 17.15 -9.34
N ARG A 2 -4.20 18.20 -10.17
CA ARG A 2 -3.78 18.16 -11.59
C ARG A 2 -2.26 18.19 -11.77
N HIS A 3 -1.53 18.70 -10.78
CA HIS A 3 -0.06 18.78 -10.80
C HIS A 3 0.57 17.64 -10.00
N ALA A 4 1.65 17.06 -10.54
CA ALA A 4 2.28 15.86 -10.00
C ALA A 4 3.10 16.11 -8.72
N ASP A 5 3.57 17.33 -8.52
CA ASP A 5 4.26 17.83 -7.32
C ASP A 5 3.32 17.92 -6.09
N GLN A 6 2.01 17.99 -6.32
CA GLN A 6 0.99 18.02 -5.27
C GLN A 6 0.34 16.65 -5.03
N MET A 7 0.79 15.59 -5.71
CA MET A 7 0.27 14.25 -5.46
C MET A 7 0.84 13.68 -4.17
N VAL A 8 -0.03 13.54 -3.17
CA VAL A 8 0.26 12.85 -1.92
C VAL A 8 0.25 11.36 -2.17
N ARG A 9 1.38 10.72 -1.88
CA ARG A 9 1.52 9.27 -1.92
C ARG A 9 2.46 8.87 -0.80
N GLY A 10 2.12 7.83 -0.07
CA GLY A 10 2.91 7.40 1.06
C GLY A 10 2.53 6.02 1.53
N VAL A 11 3.23 5.63 2.58
CA VAL A 11 3.09 4.33 3.20
C VAL A 11 3.07 4.52 4.71
N VAL A 12 2.17 3.81 5.38
CA VAL A 12 2.02 3.84 6.83
C VAL A 12 2.02 2.42 7.36
N ALA A 13 2.93 2.15 8.28
CA ALA A 13 2.83 0.97 9.14
C ALA A 13 1.74 1.23 10.18
N MET A 14 0.67 0.43 10.16
CA MET A 14 -0.39 0.51 11.16
C MET A 14 0.09 -0.20 12.44
N PRO A 15 0.13 0.47 13.61
CA PRO A 15 0.62 -0.13 14.87
C PRO A 15 -0.09 -1.44 15.24
N ASN A 16 -1.41 -1.49 15.02
CA ASN A 16 -2.23 -2.66 15.33
C ASN A 16 -2.56 -3.53 14.10
N GLY A 17 -1.90 -3.25 12.96
CA GLY A 17 -2.20 -3.87 11.68
C GLY A 17 -3.60 -3.54 11.14
N THR A 18 -3.96 -4.16 10.00
CA THR A 18 -5.25 -3.93 9.33
C THR A 18 -6.25 -5.07 9.55
N GLY A 19 -5.83 -6.17 10.17
CA GLY A 19 -6.64 -7.38 10.38
C GLY A 19 -6.97 -8.16 9.10
N LYS A 20 -6.45 -7.74 7.94
CA LYS A 20 -6.58 -8.47 6.66
C LYS A 20 -5.33 -9.31 6.43
N THR A 21 -5.50 -10.59 6.12
CA THR A 21 -4.43 -11.45 5.63
C THR A 21 -4.09 -11.02 4.21
N MET A 22 -3.01 -10.25 4.06
CA MET A 22 -2.54 -9.76 2.77
C MET A 22 -1.76 -10.86 2.05
N ARG A 23 -2.14 -11.16 0.81
CA ARG A 23 -1.36 -12.05 -0.05
C ARG A 23 -0.30 -11.26 -0.81
N VAL A 24 0.97 -11.62 -0.64
CA VAL A 24 2.12 -10.90 -1.20
C VAL A 24 2.75 -11.71 -2.32
N ALA A 25 2.78 -11.13 -3.52
CA ALA A 25 3.52 -11.64 -4.67
C ALA A 25 4.85 -10.91 -4.79
N VAL A 26 5.93 -11.67 -5.00
CA VAL A 26 7.29 -11.15 -5.07
C VAL A 26 7.91 -11.53 -6.40
N PHE A 27 8.41 -10.52 -7.12
CA PHE A 27 9.24 -10.69 -8.30
C PHE A 27 10.71 -10.59 -7.91
N ALA A 28 11.39 -11.73 -7.87
CA ALA A 28 12.80 -11.84 -7.54
C ALA A 28 13.43 -13.06 -8.23
N ARG A 29 14.75 -13.05 -8.38
CA ARG A 29 15.55 -14.18 -8.91
C ARG A 29 16.52 -14.71 -7.84
N ASP A 30 16.89 -15.97 -8.01
CA ASP A 30 17.96 -16.64 -7.27
C ASP A 30 17.83 -16.46 -5.74
N ALA A 31 18.90 -16.04 -5.06
CA ALA A 31 18.94 -15.91 -3.61
C ALA A 31 17.82 -15.04 -3.02
N LYS A 32 17.40 -13.98 -3.73
CA LYS A 32 16.31 -13.09 -3.27
C LYS A 32 14.94 -13.76 -3.34
N ALA A 33 14.77 -14.74 -4.23
CA ALA A 33 13.55 -15.53 -4.28
C ALA A 33 13.44 -16.43 -3.05
N ASP A 34 14.56 -17.04 -2.62
CA ASP A 34 14.58 -17.89 -1.44
C ASP A 34 14.36 -17.07 -0.16
N GLU A 35 15.02 -15.91 -0.02
CA GLU A 35 14.77 -14.96 1.07
C GLU A 35 13.31 -14.52 1.17
N ALA A 36 12.66 -14.32 0.02
CA ALA A 36 11.25 -13.92 -0.04
C ALA A 36 10.31 -15.05 0.42
N LYS A 37 10.62 -16.30 0.04
CA LYS A 37 9.87 -17.48 0.49
C LYS A 37 10.02 -17.67 2.00
N GLU A 38 11.23 -17.52 2.53
CA GLU A 38 11.49 -17.59 3.98
C GLU A 38 10.82 -16.45 4.76
N ALA A 39 10.72 -15.26 4.16
CA ALA A 39 9.97 -14.14 4.72
C ALA A 39 8.45 -14.37 4.72
N GLY A 40 7.99 -15.46 4.10
CA GLY A 40 6.59 -15.85 4.02
C GLY A 40 5.84 -15.24 2.85
N ALA A 41 6.48 -14.90 1.73
CA ALA A 41 5.75 -14.50 0.52
C ALA A 41 4.88 -15.67 0.00
N ASP A 42 3.67 -15.35 -0.47
CA ASP A 42 2.70 -16.36 -0.92
C ASP A 42 2.98 -16.83 -2.35
N LEU A 43 3.46 -15.92 -3.19
CA LEU A 43 3.86 -16.20 -4.57
C LEU A 43 5.24 -15.59 -4.82
N VAL A 44 6.18 -16.38 -5.28
CA VAL A 44 7.54 -15.93 -5.63
C VAL A 44 7.90 -16.50 -6.99
N GLY A 45 8.31 -15.64 -7.90
CA GLY A 45 8.75 -16.06 -9.24
C GLY A 45 9.29 -14.91 -10.06
N ALA A 46 9.63 -15.21 -11.31
CA ALA A 46 10.21 -14.27 -12.24
C ALA A 46 9.35 -14.14 -13.51
N GLU A 47 9.73 -14.81 -14.59
CA GLU A 47 9.02 -14.77 -15.87
C GLU A 47 7.78 -15.69 -15.87
N ASP A 48 7.89 -16.83 -15.20
CA ASP A 48 6.81 -17.79 -14.94
C ASP A 48 5.61 -17.15 -14.22
N LEU A 49 5.87 -16.40 -13.14
CA LEU A 49 4.83 -15.67 -12.41
C LEU A 49 4.23 -14.56 -13.27
N ALA A 50 5.03 -13.92 -14.13
CA ALA A 50 4.53 -12.88 -15.02
C ALA A 50 3.58 -13.46 -16.08
N GLU A 51 3.88 -14.62 -16.63
CA GLU A 51 2.99 -15.33 -17.57
C GLU A 51 1.70 -15.78 -16.87
N ALA A 52 1.78 -16.36 -15.67
CA ALA A 52 0.61 -16.73 -14.89
C ALA A 52 -0.34 -15.54 -14.63
N ILE A 53 0.22 -14.37 -14.30
CA ILE A 53 -0.54 -13.14 -14.09
C ILE A 53 -1.17 -12.63 -15.39
N GLN A 54 -0.50 -12.77 -16.54
CA GLN A 54 -1.09 -12.45 -17.84
C GLN A 54 -2.24 -13.40 -18.19
N ASN A 55 -2.14 -14.66 -17.80
CA ASN A 55 -3.15 -15.70 -18.02
C ASN A 55 -4.35 -15.60 -17.06
N GLY A 56 -4.36 -14.62 -16.14
CA GLY A 56 -5.50 -14.31 -15.28
C GLY A 56 -5.31 -14.65 -13.81
N GLU A 57 -4.14 -15.15 -13.40
CA GLU A 57 -3.85 -15.39 -12.00
C GLU A 57 -3.69 -14.07 -11.24
N SER A 58 -4.63 -13.76 -10.35
CA SER A 58 -4.66 -12.45 -9.68
C SER A 58 -5.04 -12.48 -8.21
N ASN A 59 -4.64 -13.59 -7.57
CA ASN A 59 -4.85 -13.90 -6.16
C ASN A 59 -3.82 -13.25 -5.22
N PHE A 60 -3.48 -11.98 -5.45
CA PHE A 60 -2.56 -11.22 -4.60
C PHE A 60 -3.04 -9.79 -4.36
N ASP A 61 -2.72 -9.26 -3.19
CA ASP A 61 -3.07 -7.91 -2.74
C ASP A 61 -1.88 -6.93 -2.78
N ARG A 62 -0.65 -7.45 -2.81
CA ARG A 62 0.58 -6.65 -2.83
C ARG A 62 1.60 -7.27 -3.77
N VAL A 63 2.26 -6.43 -4.56
CA VAL A 63 3.40 -6.83 -5.39
C VAL A 63 4.65 -6.11 -4.90
N ILE A 64 5.72 -6.87 -4.69
CA ILE A 64 7.06 -6.38 -4.37
C ILE A 64 7.99 -6.87 -5.47
N ALA A 65 8.93 -6.03 -5.90
CA ALA A 65 9.88 -6.40 -6.94
C ALA A 65 11.31 -6.03 -6.56
N SER A 66 12.25 -6.86 -6.95
CA SER A 66 13.66 -6.47 -6.95
C SER A 66 13.94 -5.55 -8.15
N PRO A 67 14.90 -4.61 -8.06
CA PRO A 67 15.16 -3.63 -9.13
C PRO A 67 15.46 -4.24 -10.50
N ASP A 68 16.13 -5.39 -10.51
CA ASP A 68 16.47 -6.21 -11.68
C ASP A 68 15.25 -6.79 -12.40
N MET A 69 14.13 -6.96 -11.69
CA MET A 69 12.90 -7.56 -12.23
C MET A 69 11.90 -6.54 -12.77
N MET A 70 12.20 -5.24 -12.69
CA MET A 70 11.30 -4.19 -13.17
C MET A 70 11.04 -4.24 -14.68
N GLY A 71 11.97 -4.78 -15.47
CA GLY A 71 11.77 -4.98 -16.91
C GLY A 71 10.63 -5.96 -17.23
N VAL A 72 10.49 -7.02 -16.42
CA VAL A 72 9.42 -8.02 -16.55
C VAL A 72 8.10 -7.46 -16.03
N VAL A 73 8.12 -6.83 -14.85
CA VAL A 73 6.94 -6.21 -14.23
C VAL A 73 6.39 -5.06 -15.09
N GLY A 74 7.25 -4.33 -15.80
CA GLY A 74 6.84 -3.28 -16.74
C GLY A 74 5.92 -3.77 -17.86
N ARG A 75 6.12 -5.01 -18.34
CA ARG A 75 5.25 -5.64 -19.36
C ARG A 75 3.84 -5.91 -18.81
N LEU A 76 3.72 -6.14 -17.50
CA LEU A 76 2.46 -6.36 -16.78
C LEU A 76 1.68 -5.07 -16.49
N GLY A 77 2.17 -3.90 -16.94
CA GLY A 77 1.54 -2.60 -16.66
C GLY A 77 0.06 -2.52 -17.06
N LYS A 78 -0.36 -3.24 -18.12
CA LYS A 78 -1.79 -3.28 -18.53
C LYS A 78 -2.69 -3.97 -17.49
N VAL A 79 -2.18 -4.94 -16.75
CA VAL A 79 -2.94 -5.72 -15.74
C VAL A 79 -2.77 -5.10 -14.35
N LEU A 80 -1.54 -4.79 -13.95
CA LEU A 80 -1.23 -4.27 -12.61
C LEU A 80 -1.53 -2.78 -12.46
N GLY A 81 -1.49 -2.00 -13.55
CA GLY A 81 -1.72 -0.56 -13.55
C GLY A 81 -3.12 -0.16 -13.10
N PRO A 82 -4.21 -0.66 -13.74
CA PRO A 82 -5.57 -0.34 -13.35
C PRO A 82 -5.92 -0.79 -11.92
N ARG A 83 -5.29 -1.87 -11.43
CA ARG A 83 -5.47 -2.38 -10.06
C ARG A 83 -4.66 -1.62 -9.02
N GLY A 84 -3.79 -0.70 -9.43
CA GLY A 84 -2.93 0.05 -8.50
C GLY A 84 -1.85 -0.80 -7.83
N LEU A 85 -1.62 -2.04 -8.30
CA LEU A 85 -0.68 -3.00 -7.72
C LEU A 85 0.74 -2.86 -8.28
N MET A 86 0.97 -1.91 -9.18
CA MET A 86 2.26 -1.71 -9.81
C MET A 86 3.33 -1.25 -8.78
N PRO A 87 4.44 -2.00 -8.61
CA PRO A 87 5.52 -1.62 -7.73
C PRO A 87 6.10 -0.25 -8.10
N ASN A 88 6.46 0.52 -7.06
CA ASN A 88 7.06 1.83 -7.22
C ASN A 88 8.24 2.02 -6.25
N PRO A 89 9.41 2.51 -6.72
CA PRO A 89 10.55 2.82 -5.85
C PRO A 89 10.22 3.84 -4.76
N LYS A 90 9.35 4.83 -5.05
CA LYS A 90 8.96 5.86 -4.06
C LYS A 90 8.15 5.29 -2.88
N LEU A 91 7.59 4.10 -3.04
CA LEU A 91 6.86 3.41 -1.98
C LEU A 91 7.71 2.36 -1.26
N GLY A 92 8.99 2.21 -1.61
CA GLY A 92 9.83 1.14 -1.06
C GLY A 92 9.46 -0.28 -1.53
N THR A 93 8.43 -0.44 -2.37
CA THR A 93 8.06 -1.74 -2.96
C THR A 93 9.02 -2.24 -4.05
N VAL A 94 9.96 -1.39 -4.45
CA VAL A 94 11.10 -1.77 -5.29
C VAL A 94 12.34 -1.59 -4.44
N THR A 95 12.86 -2.70 -3.91
CA THR A 95 13.97 -2.68 -2.96
C THR A 95 14.87 -3.89 -3.19
N PRO A 96 16.19 -3.77 -2.97
CA PRO A 96 17.08 -4.91 -2.92
C PRO A 96 16.80 -5.83 -1.72
N ASP A 97 16.29 -5.28 -0.61
CA ASP A 97 15.93 -6.04 0.60
C ASP A 97 14.46 -6.47 0.55
N VAL A 98 14.25 -7.65 -0.04
CA VAL A 98 12.92 -8.19 -0.29
C VAL A 98 12.30 -8.78 0.98
N SER A 99 13.12 -9.36 1.86
CA SER A 99 12.66 -9.96 3.12
C SER A 99 12.01 -8.93 4.04
N ALA A 100 12.66 -7.77 4.23
CA ALA A 100 12.11 -6.70 5.06
C ALA A 100 10.81 -6.15 4.48
N ALA A 101 10.74 -5.98 3.16
CA ALA A 101 9.54 -5.47 2.50
C ALA A 101 8.35 -6.44 2.59
N VAL A 102 8.59 -7.76 2.49
CA VAL A 102 7.55 -8.79 2.67
C VAL A 102 7.02 -8.76 4.10
N LYS A 103 7.92 -8.70 5.10
CA LYS A 103 7.54 -8.61 6.52
C LYS A 103 6.74 -7.34 6.80
N ALA A 104 7.18 -6.19 6.28
CA ALA A 104 6.46 -4.93 6.43
C ALA A 104 5.06 -4.99 5.79
N ALA A 105 4.95 -5.53 4.57
CA ALA A 105 3.67 -5.70 3.90
C ALA A 105 2.71 -6.62 4.67
N LYS A 106 3.22 -7.71 5.26
CA LYS A 106 2.42 -8.63 6.09
C LYS A 106 2.11 -8.07 7.48
N ALA A 107 2.93 -7.17 8.01
CA ALA A 107 2.69 -6.47 9.26
C ALA A 107 1.54 -5.43 9.20
N GLY A 108 0.88 -5.27 8.05
CA GLY A 108 -0.27 -4.38 7.91
C GLY A 108 0.10 -2.98 7.42
N GLU A 109 1.20 -2.85 6.70
CA GLU A 109 1.59 -1.63 6.04
C GLU A 109 0.57 -1.23 4.95
N VAL A 110 -0.02 -0.03 5.08
CA VAL A 110 -1.03 0.50 4.16
C VAL A 110 -0.41 1.54 3.24
N GLN A 111 -0.55 1.32 1.95
CA GLN A 111 -0.22 2.32 0.94
C GLN A 111 -1.43 3.18 0.65
N TYR A 112 -1.22 4.48 0.60
CA TYR A 112 -2.26 5.43 0.25
C TYR A 112 -1.79 6.33 -0.89
N ARG A 113 -2.74 6.67 -1.76
CA ARG A 113 -2.54 7.54 -2.90
C ARG A 113 -3.73 8.48 -3.00
N ALA A 114 -3.44 9.76 -3.21
CA ALA A 114 -4.49 10.73 -3.51
C ALA A 114 -5.10 10.44 -4.88
N GLU A 115 -6.43 10.42 -4.94
CA GLU A 115 -7.19 10.34 -6.18
C GLU A 115 -7.14 11.66 -6.96
N LYS A 116 -7.71 11.67 -8.17
CA LYS A 116 -7.82 12.89 -9.00
C LYS A 116 -8.49 14.05 -8.25
N ALA A 117 -9.51 13.72 -7.43
CA ALA A 117 -10.23 14.67 -6.58
C ALA A 117 -9.43 15.16 -5.35
N GLY A 118 -8.26 14.56 -5.06
CA GLY A 118 -7.46 14.89 -3.88
C GLY A 118 -7.94 14.23 -2.59
N VAL A 119 -8.81 13.22 -2.69
CA VAL A 119 -9.24 12.38 -1.56
C VAL A 119 -8.24 11.24 -1.38
N VAL A 120 -7.94 10.90 -0.13
CA VAL A 120 -7.10 9.77 0.25
C VAL A 120 -7.96 8.77 1.00
N HIS A 121 -7.91 7.51 0.57
CA HIS A 121 -8.61 6.39 1.21
C HIS A 121 -7.60 5.43 1.82
N ALA A 122 -7.87 4.96 3.03
CA ALA A 122 -7.10 3.92 3.70
C ALA A 122 -8.00 3.11 4.63
N GLY A 123 -7.79 1.79 4.66
CA GLY A 123 -8.41 0.91 5.65
C GLY A 123 -7.58 0.91 6.94
N ILE A 124 -8.15 1.40 8.03
CA ILE A 124 -7.47 1.53 9.34
C ILE A 124 -7.69 0.32 10.26
N GLY A 125 -8.57 -0.62 9.91
CA GLY A 125 -8.84 -1.80 10.72
C GLY A 125 -10.15 -2.50 10.37
N LYS A 126 -10.52 -3.49 11.18
CA LYS A 126 -11.80 -4.20 11.13
C LYS A 126 -12.70 -3.75 12.27
N ALA A 127 -14.01 -3.92 12.10
CA ALA A 127 -15.00 -3.66 13.16
C ALA A 127 -14.83 -4.56 14.40
N SER A 128 -14.10 -5.67 14.27
CA SER A 128 -13.77 -6.57 15.38
C SER A 128 -12.61 -6.10 16.25
N PHE A 129 -12.00 -4.95 15.96
CA PHE A 129 -10.91 -4.40 16.75
C PHE A 129 -11.46 -3.58 17.93
N ASP A 130 -10.72 -3.55 19.03
CA ASP A 130 -11.02 -2.68 20.16
C ASP A 130 -10.95 -1.20 19.76
N GLU A 131 -11.77 -0.36 20.39
CA GLU A 131 -11.86 1.07 20.10
C GLU A 131 -10.50 1.79 20.18
N GLY A 132 -9.69 1.46 21.20
CA GLY A 132 -8.35 2.04 21.39
C GLY A 132 -7.41 1.71 20.22
N LYS A 133 -7.46 0.50 19.68
CA LYS A 133 -6.61 0.08 18.55
C LYS A 133 -6.99 0.81 17.27
N ILE A 134 -8.29 1.06 17.06
CA ILE A 134 -8.79 1.82 15.92
C ILE A 134 -8.36 3.28 16.04
N LEU A 135 -8.40 3.86 17.24
CA LEU A 135 -7.97 5.24 17.50
C LEU A 135 -6.47 5.41 17.23
N GLU A 136 -5.63 4.50 17.72
CA GLU A 136 -4.19 4.52 17.46
C GLU A 136 -3.85 4.41 15.97
N ASN A 137 -4.53 3.49 15.26
CA ASN A 137 -4.35 3.34 13.81
C ASN A 137 -4.81 4.59 13.04
N ALA A 138 -5.93 5.19 13.45
CA ALA A 138 -6.44 6.43 12.86
C ALA A 138 -5.47 7.60 13.09
N ALA A 139 -4.97 7.78 14.31
CA ALA A 139 -4.00 8.80 14.65
C ALA A 139 -2.69 8.64 13.85
N ALA A 140 -2.15 7.41 13.80
CA ALA A 140 -0.95 7.10 13.01
C ALA A 140 -1.12 7.44 11.51
N PHE A 141 -2.31 7.16 10.96
CA PHE A 141 -2.62 7.48 9.57
C PHE A 141 -2.73 8.99 9.33
N ILE A 142 -3.44 9.72 10.20
CA ILE A 142 -3.60 11.18 10.10
C ILE A 142 -2.23 11.87 10.19
N ASP A 143 -1.40 11.47 11.15
CA ASP A 143 -0.06 12.02 11.33
C ASP A 143 0.85 11.79 10.12
N ALA A 144 0.78 10.62 9.52
CA ALA A 144 1.55 10.33 8.31
C ALA A 144 1.05 11.11 7.10
N VAL A 145 -0.26 11.31 6.96
CA VAL A 145 -0.82 12.17 5.92
C VAL A 145 -0.34 13.61 6.11
N ARG A 146 -0.35 14.12 7.35
CA ARG A 146 0.17 15.46 7.71
C ARG A 146 1.65 15.61 7.36
N LYS A 147 2.48 14.61 7.70
CA LYS A 147 3.91 14.58 7.34
C LYS A 147 4.15 14.52 5.83
N ALA A 148 3.25 13.86 5.09
CA ALA A 148 3.30 13.78 3.63
C ALA A 148 2.81 15.05 2.92
N ARG A 149 2.64 16.18 3.64
CA ARG A 149 2.24 17.47 3.07
C ARG A 149 3.26 17.94 2.01
N PRO A 150 2.82 18.16 0.76
CA PRO A 150 3.68 18.75 -0.27
C PRO A 150 4.04 20.19 0.07
N SER A 151 5.27 20.61 -0.25
CA SER A 151 5.74 22.00 -0.06
C SER A 151 4.90 23.03 -0.84
N GLY A 152 4.28 22.63 -1.95
CA GLY A 152 3.37 23.47 -2.75
C GLY A 152 1.96 23.63 -2.19
N ALA A 153 1.58 22.93 -1.10
CA ALA A 153 0.23 22.95 -0.57
C ALA A 153 -0.04 24.20 0.29
N LYS A 154 -0.81 25.15 -0.27
CA LYS A 154 -1.26 26.37 0.42
C LYS A 154 -2.60 26.16 1.13
N GLY A 155 -2.78 26.80 2.29
CA GLY A 155 -4.01 26.75 3.10
C GLY A 155 -4.14 25.50 3.98
N THR A 156 -5.36 25.21 4.43
CA THR A 156 -5.67 24.04 5.27
C THR A 156 -5.51 22.75 4.47
N TYR A 157 -4.57 21.91 4.90
CA TYR A 157 -4.19 20.69 4.18
C TYR A 157 -5.22 19.56 4.34
N ILE A 158 -5.72 19.36 5.56
CA ILE A 158 -6.81 18.43 5.85
C ILE A 158 -8.11 19.23 5.95
N ARG A 159 -9.07 18.98 5.06
CA ARG A 159 -10.35 19.71 5.04
C ARG A 159 -11.47 19.01 5.79
N LYS A 160 -11.53 17.68 5.67
CA LYS A 160 -12.57 16.85 6.26
C LYS A 160 -12.00 15.46 6.48
N ILE A 161 -12.29 14.90 7.65
CA ILE A 161 -12.04 13.50 7.96
C ILE A 161 -13.41 12.83 8.04
N THR A 162 -13.57 11.68 7.39
CA THR A 162 -14.82 10.92 7.42
C THR A 162 -14.47 9.46 7.59
N LEU A 163 -15.05 8.85 8.62
CA LEU A 163 -14.86 7.45 8.95
C LEU A 163 -16.14 6.71 8.60
N SER A 164 -16.02 5.63 7.83
CA SER A 164 -17.15 4.82 7.38
C SER A 164 -16.76 3.36 7.45
N SER A 165 -17.72 2.52 7.83
CA SER A 165 -17.61 1.08 7.59
C SER A 165 -17.95 0.76 6.13
N THR A 166 -17.64 -0.46 5.67
CA THR A 166 -17.83 -0.88 4.28
C THR A 166 -19.29 -0.79 3.81
N MET A 167 -20.25 -1.03 4.71
CA MET A 167 -21.69 -1.02 4.42
C MET A 167 -22.47 -0.03 5.30
N GLY A 168 -21.78 0.94 5.90
CA GLY A 168 -22.38 1.91 6.83
C GLY A 168 -22.36 3.34 6.32
N VAL A 169 -23.03 4.22 7.07
CA VAL A 169 -23.01 5.65 6.82
C VAL A 169 -21.68 6.24 7.29
N GLY A 170 -21.13 7.18 6.51
CA GLY A 170 -19.92 7.90 6.89
C GLY A 170 -20.19 8.94 7.97
N VAL A 171 -19.45 8.87 9.07
CA VAL A 171 -19.48 9.84 10.17
C VAL A 171 -18.33 10.81 10.00
N ALA A 172 -18.63 12.12 10.07
CA ALA A 172 -17.59 13.14 10.08
C ALA A 172 -16.86 13.09 11.43
N VAL A 173 -15.54 13.05 11.38
CA VAL A 173 -14.69 13.07 12.58
C VAL A 173 -14.02 14.43 12.63
N GLU A 174 -14.04 15.05 13.80
CA GLU A 174 -13.30 16.29 14.02
C GLU A 174 -11.82 15.99 14.15
N ASP A 175 -11.01 16.82 13.49
CA ASP A 175 -9.56 16.77 13.63
C ASP A 175 -9.22 17.43 14.97
N VAL A 176 -9.01 16.63 16.02
CA VAL A 176 -8.53 17.12 17.32
C VAL A 176 -7.03 17.38 17.19
N ALA A 177 -6.70 18.49 16.53
CA ALA A 177 -5.36 19.05 16.45
C ALA A 177 -5.13 20.05 17.58
#